data_AF-A0A425DJM2-F1
#
_entry.id   AF-A0A425DJM2-F1
#
_cell.length_a   1.000
_cell.length_b   1.000
_cell.length_c   1.000
_cell.angle_alpha   90.00
_cell.angle_beta   90.00
_cell.angle_gamma   90.00
#
_symmetry.space_group_name_H-M   'P 1'
#
loop_
_entity.id
_entity.type
_entity.pdbx_description
1 polymer ?
#
loop_
_entity_poly.entity_id
_entity_poly.type
_entity_poly.pdbx_seq_one_letter_code
_entity_poly.pdbx_strand_id
1 'polypeptide(L)'
;MTQASRELSSTKKDDVIRRLHLYVTVAGSPTAPSSNNLTYVSTCVVSTTCRKFRNEGTTESNKADKVKRRPRHTSKAIQQNVGAVPIDQHSTMRDISFVTGIPLGTLSRHLNKGAFRRRSTRIKPLLSDATKLERVRPLG
;
A
#
# COMPACT_ATOMS: atom_id res chain seq x y z
N MET A 1 -7.78 25.32 -15.56
CA MET A 1 -7.43 25.15 -14.14
C MET A 1 -5.92 25.00 -14.03
N THR A 2 -5.25 25.86 -13.25
CA THR A 2 -3.80 25.85 -13.04
C THR A 2 -3.41 24.79 -12.01
N GLN A 3 -2.34 24.04 -12.26
CA GLN A 3 -1.87 23.03 -11.31
C GLN A 3 -1.20 23.70 -10.11
N ALA A 4 -1.90 23.76 -8.97
CA ALA A 4 -1.45 24.45 -7.75
C ALA A 4 -0.93 23.52 -6.65
N SER A 5 -1.47 22.30 -6.50
CA SER A 5 -1.18 21.44 -5.33
C SER A 5 -0.52 20.09 -5.63
N ARG A 6 -0.61 19.60 -6.87
CA ARG A 6 -0.02 18.31 -7.26
C ARG A 6 1.39 18.51 -7.79
N GLU A 7 2.32 17.61 -7.43
CA GLU A 7 3.69 17.67 -7.96
C GLU A 7 3.71 17.67 -9.49
N LEU A 8 4.59 18.49 -10.07
CA LEU A 8 4.86 18.47 -11.50
C LEU A 8 5.59 17.19 -11.89
N SER A 9 5.32 16.67 -13.08
CA SER A 9 6.17 15.63 -13.66
C SER A 9 7.56 16.19 -13.96
N SER A 10 8.57 15.31 -14.01
CA SER A 10 9.95 15.68 -14.36
C SER A 10 10.01 16.50 -15.67
N THR A 11 9.37 16.02 -16.73
CA THR A 11 9.27 16.73 -18.03
C THR A 11 8.76 18.16 -17.94
N LYS A 12 7.82 18.43 -17.01
CA LYS A 12 7.24 19.75 -16.83
C LYS A 12 8.12 20.65 -15.98
N LYS A 13 8.89 20.08 -15.05
CA LYS A 13 9.93 20.81 -14.31
C LYS A 13 11.06 21.24 -15.25
N ASP A 14 11.44 20.39 -16.19
CA ASP A 14 12.46 20.71 -17.20
C ASP A 14 12.02 21.84 -18.13
N ASP A 15 10.75 21.82 -18.59
CA ASP A 15 10.20 22.90 -19.41
C ASP A 15 10.18 24.24 -18.65
N VAL A 16 9.86 24.22 -17.34
CA VAL A 16 9.96 25.41 -16.47
C VAL A 16 11.39 25.95 -16.42
N ILE A 17 12.38 25.08 -16.23
CA ILE A 17 13.79 25.50 -16.17
C ILE A 17 14.27 26.03 -17.52
N ARG A 18 13.97 25.35 -18.63
CA ARG A 18 14.39 25.75 -19.98
C ARG A 18 13.88 27.14 -20.31
N ARG A 19 12.61 27.43 -20.01
CA ARG A 19 12.01 28.75 -20.23
C ARG A 19 12.59 29.81 -19.31
N LEU A 20 12.90 29.47 -18.06
CA LEU A 20 13.63 30.36 -17.16
C LEU A 20 15.01 30.70 -17.73
N HIS A 21 15.74 29.71 -18.21
CA HIS A 21 17.08 29.89 -18.76
C HIS A 21 17.06 30.79 -20.00
N LEU A 22 16.13 30.53 -20.93
CA LEU A 22 15.92 31.37 -22.11
C LEU A 22 15.61 32.83 -21.72
N TYR A 23 14.78 33.04 -20.70
CA TYR A 23 14.44 34.38 -20.23
C TYR A 23 15.65 35.13 -19.64
N VAL A 24 16.48 34.47 -18.83
CA VAL A 24 17.70 35.08 -18.27
C VAL A 24 18.69 35.42 -19.38
N THR A 25 18.88 34.54 -20.35
CA THR A 25 19.82 34.73 -21.47
C THR A 25 19.37 35.84 -22.43
N VAL A 26 18.06 35.96 -22.69
CA VAL A 26 17.52 36.92 -23.67
C VAL A 26 17.19 38.28 -23.04
N ALA A 27 16.68 38.32 -21.81
CA ALA A 27 16.18 39.54 -21.18
C ALA A 27 17.12 40.15 -20.13
N GLY A 28 18.25 39.51 -19.82
CA GLY A 28 19.28 40.07 -18.93
C GLY A 28 18.85 40.28 -17.48
N SER A 29 17.68 39.77 -17.06
CA SER A 29 17.16 39.93 -15.71
C SER A 29 17.19 38.61 -14.93
N PRO A 30 17.81 38.57 -13.73
CA PRO A 30 17.85 37.38 -12.87
C PRO A 30 16.53 37.13 -12.12
N THR A 31 15.60 38.07 -12.17
CA THR A 31 14.28 37.94 -11.55
C THR A 31 13.44 36.99 -12.40
N ALA A 32 12.92 35.93 -11.78
CA ALA A 32 12.08 34.95 -12.48
C ALA A 32 10.99 35.69 -13.26
N PRO A 33 10.73 35.35 -14.54
CA PRO A 33 9.73 36.04 -15.33
C PRO A 33 8.44 36.04 -14.52
N SER A 34 7.83 37.23 -14.41
CA SER A 34 6.41 37.34 -14.06
C SER A 34 5.70 36.23 -14.82
N SER A 35 5.12 35.32 -14.06
CA SER A 35 4.62 33.97 -14.35
C SER A 35 3.53 33.87 -15.44
N ASN A 36 3.46 34.85 -16.32
CA ASN A 36 2.35 35.12 -17.22
C ASN A 36 2.44 34.29 -18.50
N ASN A 37 3.58 33.64 -18.79
CA ASN A 37 3.78 32.84 -19.99
C ASN A 37 3.55 31.32 -19.78
N LEU A 38 3.28 30.86 -18.55
CA LEU A 38 2.99 29.46 -18.24
C LEU A 38 1.55 29.31 -17.72
N THR A 39 0.58 29.43 -18.63
CA THR A 39 -0.87 29.34 -18.33
C THR A 39 -1.30 28.01 -17.70
N TYR A 40 -0.45 26.98 -17.76
CA TYR A 40 -0.70 25.63 -17.24
C TYR A 40 -0.23 25.43 -15.77
N VAL A 41 0.76 26.18 -15.27
CA VAL A 41 1.35 25.98 -13.93
C VAL A 41 1.13 27.22 -13.07
N SER A 42 0.78 27.02 -11.81
CA SER A 42 0.68 28.15 -10.87
C SER A 42 2.04 28.82 -10.62
N THR A 43 1.98 30.13 -10.39
CA THR A 43 3.14 31.01 -10.15
C THR A 43 3.98 30.51 -8.96
N CYS A 44 3.33 30.07 -7.88
CA CYS A 44 3.96 29.52 -6.68
C CYS A 44 4.77 28.24 -6.95
N VAL A 45 4.26 27.35 -7.82
CA VAL A 45 4.96 26.12 -8.20
C VAL A 45 6.18 26.42 -9.06
N VAL A 46 6.09 27.43 -9.94
CA VAL A 46 7.25 27.91 -10.71
C VAL A 46 8.31 28.47 -9.77
N SER A 47 7.95 29.36 -8.85
CA SER A 47 8.89 29.97 -7.90
C SER A 47 9.58 28.94 -7.00
N THR A 48 8.84 27.97 -6.47
CA THR A 48 9.42 26.90 -5.63
C THR A 48 10.34 25.97 -6.44
N THR A 49 9.97 25.62 -7.67
CA THR A 49 10.82 24.83 -8.58
C THR A 49 12.11 25.57 -8.93
N CYS A 50 12.01 26.87 -9.28
CA CYS A 50 13.16 27.71 -9.60
C CYS A 50 14.09 27.89 -8.39
N ARG A 51 13.51 28.16 -7.21
CA ARG A 51 14.28 28.28 -5.96
C ARG A 51 15.03 26.99 -5.65
N LYS A 52 14.38 25.84 -5.81
CA LYS A 52 15.01 24.53 -5.58
C LYS A 52 16.16 24.29 -6.55
N PHE A 53 15.95 24.52 -7.85
CA PHE A 53 16.99 24.37 -8.85
C PHE A 53 18.20 25.29 -8.60
N ARG A 54 17.96 26.55 -8.23
CA ARG A 54 19.04 27.50 -7.92
C ARG A 54 19.86 27.10 -6.69
N ASN A 55 19.22 26.54 -5.68
CA ASN A 55 19.89 26.20 -4.41
C ASN A 55 20.56 24.82 -4.43
N GLU A 56 19.93 23.82 -5.06
CA GLU A 56 20.32 22.41 -4.98
C GLU A 56 20.83 21.85 -6.33
N GLY A 57 20.68 22.59 -7.43
CA GLY A 57 21.02 22.12 -8.79
C GLY A 57 20.11 21.03 -9.34
N THR A 58 19.05 20.65 -8.61
CA THR A 58 18.14 19.57 -8.97
C THR A 58 16.68 19.99 -8.88
N THR A 59 15.82 19.34 -9.67
CA THR A 59 14.36 19.46 -9.55
C THR A 59 13.68 18.18 -9.06
N GLU A 60 14.47 17.18 -8.67
CA GLU A 60 13.95 15.94 -8.11
C GLU A 60 13.09 16.20 -6.89
N SER A 61 12.04 15.41 -6.65
CA SER A 61 11.25 15.59 -5.44
C SER A 61 11.97 14.95 -4.26
N ASN A 62 12.20 15.72 -3.18
CA ASN A 62 12.71 15.16 -1.92
C ASN A 62 11.54 14.64 -1.06
N LYS A 63 10.31 14.60 -1.60
CA LYS A 63 9.20 14.04 -0.85
C LYS A 63 9.50 12.57 -0.61
N ALA A 64 9.67 12.24 0.66
CA ALA A 64 9.66 10.87 1.11
C ALA A 64 8.44 10.17 0.51
N ASP A 65 8.66 8.94 0.07
CA ASP A 65 7.59 8.11 -0.45
C ASP A 65 6.38 8.17 0.48
N LYS A 66 5.18 8.04 -0.12
CA LYS A 66 3.94 8.03 0.66
C LYS A 66 4.05 6.96 1.75
N VAL A 67 4.22 7.40 2.99
CA VAL A 67 4.23 6.52 4.15
C VAL A 67 2.87 5.85 4.20
N LYS A 68 2.84 4.57 3.83
CA LYS A 68 1.61 3.76 3.91
C LYS A 68 1.18 3.70 5.37
N ARG A 69 -0.13 3.63 5.60
CA ARG A 69 -0.66 3.39 6.95
C ARG A 69 -0.05 2.13 7.53
N ARG A 70 0.36 2.19 8.80
CA ARG A 70 0.90 1.03 9.51
C ARG A 70 -0.14 -0.10 9.54
N PRO A 71 0.25 -1.36 9.25
CA PRO A 71 -0.68 -2.49 9.32
C PRO A 71 -1.21 -2.66 10.74
N ARG A 72 -2.52 -2.87 10.89
CA ARG A 72 -3.13 -3.20 12.19
C ARG A 72 -2.74 -4.58 12.70
N HIS A 73 -2.49 -5.51 11.78
CA HIS A 73 -2.05 -6.87 12.10
C HIS A 73 -0.76 -7.15 11.34
N THR A 74 0.26 -7.59 12.07
CA THR A 74 1.51 -8.09 11.49
C THR A 74 1.36 -9.57 11.15
N SER A 75 2.13 -10.07 10.17
CA SER A 75 2.06 -11.48 9.79
C SER A 75 2.34 -12.43 10.96
N LYS A 76 3.29 -12.06 11.83
CA LYS A 76 3.65 -12.84 13.03
C LYS A 76 2.51 -12.88 14.05
N ALA A 77 1.84 -11.76 14.29
CA ALA A 77 0.69 -11.72 15.19
C ALA A 77 -0.48 -12.58 14.65
N ILE A 78 -0.71 -12.56 13.33
CA ILE A 78 -1.73 -13.43 12.73
C ILE A 78 -1.36 -14.90 12.86
N GLN A 79 -0.09 -15.28 12.64
CA GLN A 79 0.36 -16.66 12.82
C GLN A 79 0.11 -17.17 14.24
N GLN A 80 0.44 -16.35 15.25
CA GLN A 80 0.23 -16.71 16.65
C GLN A 80 -1.26 -16.83 16.97
N ASN A 81 -2.07 -15.86 16.56
CA ASN A 81 -3.50 -15.87 16.85
C ASN A 81 -4.23 -17.02 16.15
N VAL A 82 -3.92 -17.27 14.87
CA VAL A 82 -4.53 -18.37 14.10
C VAL A 82 -4.04 -19.73 14.62
N GLY A 83 -2.77 -19.84 14.99
CA GLY A 83 -2.21 -21.07 15.56
C GLY A 83 -2.73 -21.43 16.95
N ALA A 84 -3.21 -20.44 17.71
CA ALA A 84 -3.82 -20.64 19.03
C ALA A 84 -5.30 -21.09 18.95
N VAL A 85 -5.94 -21.03 17.77
CA VAL A 85 -7.34 -21.46 17.60
C VAL A 85 -7.42 -22.98 17.77
N PRO A 86 -8.33 -23.50 18.62
CA PRO A 86 -8.56 -24.94 18.75
C PRO A 86 -8.85 -25.59 17.40
N ILE A 87 -8.36 -26.82 17.21
CA ILE A 87 -8.43 -27.53 15.93
C ILE A 87 -9.87 -27.65 15.42
N ASP A 88 -10.81 -27.92 16.33
CA ASP A 88 -12.23 -28.09 16.00
C ASP A 88 -12.87 -26.80 15.46
N GLN A 89 -12.33 -25.64 15.84
CA GLN A 89 -12.79 -24.31 15.43
C GLN A 89 -11.92 -23.72 14.29
N HIS A 90 -11.01 -24.51 13.73
CA HIS A 90 -10.12 -24.12 12.63
C HIS A 90 -10.62 -24.66 11.26
N SER A 91 -11.92 -24.92 11.14
CA SER A 91 -12.53 -25.55 9.96
C SER A 91 -12.70 -24.58 8.79
N THR A 92 -13.22 -23.38 9.07
CA THR A 92 -13.43 -22.33 8.08
C THR A 92 -12.78 -21.02 8.50
N MET A 93 -12.52 -20.16 7.51
CA MET A 93 -12.04 -18.81 7.76
C MET A 93 -13.05 -17.98 8.58
N ARG A 94 -14.34 -18.34 8.56
CA ARG A 94 -15.38 -17.74 9.39
C ARG A 94 -15.23 -18.11 10.85
N ASP A 95 -14.98 -19.39 11.14
CA ASP A 95 -14.73 -19.85 12.52
C ASP A 95 -13.49 -19.17 13.10
N ILE A 96 -12.40 -19.13 12.32
CA ILE A 96 -11.17 -18.42 12.71
C ILE A 96 -11.45 -16.94 12.96
N SER A 97 -12.25 -16.30 12.10
CA SER A 97 -12.63 -14.89 12.27
C SER A 97 -13.44 -14.66 13.54
N PHE A 98 -14.37 -15.57 13.85
CA PHE A 98 -15.19 -15.51 15.05
C PHE A 98 -14.35 -15.67 16.33
N VAL A 99 -13.43 -16.64 16.36
CA VAL A 99 -12.59 -16.93 17.53
C VAL A 99 -11.50 -15.87 17.73
N THR A 100 -10.85 -15.44 16.65
CA THR A 100 -9.73 -14.47 16.75
C THR A 100 -10.16 -13.01 16.73
N GLY A 101 -11.42 -12.73 16.39
CA GLY A 101 -11.92 -11.38 16.11
C GLY A 101 -11.29 -10.71 14.89
N ILE A 102 -10.45 -11.42 14.12
CA ILE A 102 -9.79 -10.86 12.94
C ILE A 102 -10.79 -10.84 11.78
N PRO A 103 -10.94 -9.73 11.05
CA PRO A 103 -11.86 -9.67 9.91
C PRO A 103 -11.48 -10.68 8.81
N LEU A 104 -12.49 -11.29 8.19
CA LEU A 104 -12.34 -12.21 7.06
C LEU A 104 -11.43 -11.67 5.94
N GLY A 105 -11.58 -10.40 5.56
CA GLY A 105 -10.76 -9.77 4.53
C GLY A 105 -9.28 -9.63 4.93
N THR A 106 -9.00 -9.51 6.22
CA THR A 106 -7.63 -9.49 6.74
C THR A 106 -7.03 -10.90 6.72
N LEU A 107 -7.78 -11.90 7.16
CA LEU A 107 -7.37 -13.30 7.11
C LEU A 107 -7.10 -13.75 5.67
N SER A 108 -8.01 -13.47 4.73
CA SER A 108 -7.85 -13.80 3.31
C SER A 108 -6.59 -13.19 2.69
N ARG A 109 -6.32 -11.91 2.96
CA ARG A 109 -5.08 -11.27 2.48
C ARG A 109 -3.83 -11.92 3.04
N HIS A 110 -3.84 -12.31 4.32
CA HIS A 110 -2.68 -12.95 4.95
C HIS A 110 -2.53 -14.42 4.53
N LEU A 111 -3.62 -15.12 4.24
CA LEU A 111 -3.62 -16.44 3.62
C LEU A 111 -2.95 -16.39 2.24
N ASN A 112 -3.36 -15.44 1.38
CA ASN A 112 -2.77 -15.27 0.03
C ASN A 112 -1.30 -14.84 0.07
N LYS A 113 -0.88 -14.12 1.11
CA LYS A 113 0.53 -13.78 1.36
C LYS A 113 1.32 -14.93 1.99
N GLY A 114 0.70 -16.05 2.31
CA GLY A 114 1.36 -17.21 2.92
C GLY A 114 1.70 -17.04 4.40
N ALA A 115 1.10 -16.08 5.11
CA ALA A 115 1.32 -15.92 6.55
C ALA A 115 0.84 -17.16 7.32
N PHE A 116 -0.24 -17.80 6.89
CA PHE A 116 -0.66 -19.10 7.38
C PHE A 116 -1.19 -19.92 6.20
N ARG A 117 -1.30 -21.24 6.38
CA ARG A 117 -1.74 -22.15 5.31
C ARG A 117 -3.13 -22.69 5.63
N ARG A 118 -3.92 -22.91 4.57
CA ARG A 118 -5.16 -23.68 4.69
C ARG A 118 -4.79 -25.11 5.05
N ARG A 119 -5.26 -25.60 6.19
CA ARG A 119 -5.13 -27.01 6.57
C ARG A 119 -6.32 -27.75 5.98
N SER A 120 -6.07 -28.67 5.04
CA SER A 120 -7.06 -29.69 4.70
C SER A 120 -6.90 -30.83 5.69
N THR A 121 -7.92 -31.07 6.50
CA THR A 121 -7.96 -32.16 7.49
C THR A 121 -8.54 -33.44 6.91
N ARG A 122 -8.40 -33.69 5.59
CA ARG A 122 -8.89 -34.95 4.99
C ARG A 122 -7.94 -36.10 5.32
N ILE A 123 -7.76 -36.35 6.61
CA ILE A 123 -7.20 -37.57 7.16
C ILE A 123 -8.42 -38.41 7.52
N LYS A 124 -8.55 -39.61 6.96
CA LYS A 124 -9.59 -40.56 7.41
C LYS A 124 -9.40 -40.72 8.92
N PRO A 125 -10.42 -40.51 9.76
CA PRO A 125 -10.30 -40.82 11.17
C PRO A 125 -9.86 -42.27 11.28
N LEU A 126 -8.81 -42.52 12.07
CA LEU A 126 -8.33 -43.87 12.33
C LEU A 126 -9.54 -44.67 12.84
N LEU A 127 -9.89 -45.71 12.10
CA LEU A 127 -11.01 -46.58 12.43
C LEU A 127 -10.60 -47.43 13.64
N SER A 128 -10.75 -46.89 14.84
CA SER A 128 -10.75 -47.71 16.05
C SER A 128 -11.99 -48.60 16.06
N ASP A 129 -11.93 -49.75 16.73
CA ASP A 129 -13.05 -50.70 16.73
C ASP A 129 -14.33 -50.08 17.33
N ALA A 130 -14.20 -49.17 18.30
CA ALA A 130 -15.31 -48.38 18.82
C ALA A 130 -15.97 -47.51 17.74
N THR A 131 -15.18 -46.82 16.92
CA THR A 131 -15.67 -45.94 15.84
C THR A 131 -16.25 -46.70 14.65
N LYS A 132 -15.81 -47.94 14.42
CA LYS A 132 -16.42 -48.84 13.42
C LYS A 132 -17.81 -49.27 13.87
N LEU A 133 -17.95 -49.64 15.13
CA LEU A 133 -19.19 -50.15 15.71
C LEU A 133 -20.29 -49.08 15.73
N GLU A 134 -19.91 -47.83 16.03
CA GLU A 134 -20.80 -46.67 15.96
C GLU A 134 -21.30 -46.38 14.54
N ARG A 135 -20.47 -46.63 13.51
CA ARG A 135 -20.85 -46.42 12.10
C ARG A 135 -21.75 -47.51 11.52
N VAL A 136 -21.64 -48.73 12.03
CA VAL A 136 -22.45 -49.88 11.58
C VAL A 136 -23.77 -49.94 12.35
N ARG A 137 -23.91 -49.18 13.45
CA ARG A 137 -25.19 -49.09 14.14
C ARG A 137 -26.25 -48.46 13.22
N PRO A 138 -27.38 -49.14 12.99
CA PRO A 138 -28.52 -48.51 12.34
C PRO A 138 -28.98 -47.35 13.21
N LEU A 139 -29.22 -46.20 12.59
CA LEU A 139 -29.90 -45.08 13.25
C LEU A 139 -31.30 -45.57 13.60
N GLY A 140 -31.55 -45.75 14.89
CA GLY A 140 -32.89 -46.01 15.43
C GLY A 140 -33.78 -44.79 15.29
#